data_AF-A0A9D7N0N4-F1
#
_entry.id   AF-A0A9D7N0N4-F1
#
_cell.length_a   1.000
_cell.length_b   1.000
_cell.length_c   1.000
_cell.angle_alpha   90.00
_cell.angle_beta   90.00
_cell.angle_gamma   90.00
#
_symmetry.space_group_name_H-M   'P 1'
#
loop_
_entity.id
_entity.type
_entity.pdbx_description
1 polymer ?
#
loop_
_entity_poly.entity_id
_entity_poly.type
_entity_poly.pdbx_seq_one_letter_code
_entity_poly.pdbx_strand_id
1 'polypeptide(L)'
;MDEARLKLHPIAEVRNLAEALFKVEQSGTLKNTLDIMQTLDALLCEPQMQPLRRTISTWLKLLLRRKVPQANIHELDAIDDILKESSMLEQTIERWFEDATMKGVRQGRQEGRQEGRQEGEQKGFARAVTLQLQLRFGPVPEWAQERLSSASEEQLTHWLGAILTAQSIDDLFGADGPVH
;
A
#
# COMPACT_ATOMS: atom_id res chain seq x y z
N MET A 1 4.44 -22.72 21.14
CA MET A 1 5.07 -23.06 22.44
C MET A 1 5.64 -21.75 22.96
N ASP A 2 5.13 -21.08 24.00
CA ASP A 2 5.17 -21.55 25.39
C ASP A 2 4.31 -20.67 26.36
N GLU A 3 3.17 -20.13 25.92
CA GLU A 3 2.32 -19.24 26.72
C GLU A 3 1.77 -19.91 28.02
N ALA A 4 1.58 -21.23 27.99
CA ALA A 4 1.08 -22.02 29.13
C ALA A 4 2.14 -22.30 30.20
N ARG A 5 3.45 -22.30 29.85
CA ARG A 5 4.54 -22.56 30.81
C ARG A 5 4.92 -21.33 31.64
N LEU A 6 4.69 -20.13 31.10
CA LEU A 6 5.00 -18.86 31.76
C LEU A 6 4.02 -18.49 32.88
N LYS A 7 2.75 -18.92 32.76
CA LYS A 7 1.74 -18.73 33.83
C LYS A 7 2.07 -19.46 35.13
N LEU A 8 3.00 -20.43 35.09
CA LEU A 8 3.40 -21.29 36.20
C LEU A 8 4.70 -20.84 36.89
N HIS A 9 5.33 -19.73 36.48
CA HIS A 9 6.56 -19.27 37.13
C HIS A 9 6.27 -18.74 38.55
N PRO A 10 7.06 -19.15 39.57
CA PRO A 10 6.77 -18.82 40.98
C PRO A 10 6.97 -17.32 41.31
N ILE A 11 7.75 -16.60 40.51
CA ILE A 11 8.06 -15.17 40.68
C ILE A 11 7.12 -14.33 39.81
N ALA A 12 6.37 -13.42 40.43
CA ALA A 12 5.40 -12.56 39.76
C ALA A 12 6.06 -11.58 38.78
N GLU A 13 7.23 -11.02 39.09
CA GLU A 13 7.93 -10.09 38.18
C GLU A 13 8.31 -10.76 36.85
N VAL A 14 8.76 -12.01 36.89
CA VAL A 14 9.13 -12.78 35.68
C VAL A 14 7.91 -13.04 34.80
N ARG A 15 6.76 -13.36 35.41
CA ARG A 15 5.51 -13.54 34.67
C ARG A 15 5.05 -12.23 34.01
N ASN A 16 5.13 -11.13 34.74
CA ASN A 16 4.74 -9.80 34.24
C ASN A 16 5.66 -9.34 33.09
N LEU A 17 6.98 -9.56 33.23
CA LEU A 17 7.96 -9.25 32.18
C LEU A 17 7.73 -10.08 30.93
N ALA A 18 7.53 -11.39 31.07
CA ALA A 18 7.26 -12.25 29.95
C ALA A 18 5.95 -11.84 29.25
N GLU A 19 4.89 -11.56 30.00
CA GLU A 19 3.64 -11.08 29.44
C GLU A 19 3.81 -9.77 28.65
N ALA A 20 4.60 -8.83 29.16
CA ALA A 20 4.92 -7.59 28.46
C ALA A 20 5.67 -7.85 27.13
N LEU A 21 6.69 -8.72 27.13
CA LEU A 21 7.43 -9.08 25.92
C LEU A 21 6.55 -9.78 24.88
N PHE A 22 5.67 -10.69 25.30
CA PHE A 22 4.69 -11.33 24.41
C PHE A 22 3.71 -10.32 23.82
N LYS A 23 3.22 -9.37 24.63
CA LYS A 23 2.34 -8.30 24.15
C LYS A 23 3.03 -7.42 23.12
N VAL A 24 4.32 -7.13 23.25
CA VAL A 24 5.10 -6.38 22.24
C VAL A 24 5.29 -7.19 20.95
N GLU A 25 5.48 -8.49 21.05
CA GLU A 25 5.59 -9.33 19.85
C GLU A 25 4.26 -9.42 19.09
N GLN A 26 3.17 -9.65 19.82
CA GLN A 26 1.83 -9.81 19.27
C GLN A 26 1.14 -8.49 18.91
N SER A 27 1.59 -7.34 19.43
CA SER A 27 0.97 -6.05 19.12
C SER A 27 1.04 -5.76 17.61
N GLY A 28 -0.13 -5.53 17.01
CA GLY A 28 -0.24 -5.11 15.61
C GLY A 28 0.00 -3.61 15.40
N THR A 29 0.06 -2.82 16.48
CA THR A 29 0.12 -1.35 16.44
C THR A 29 1.33 -0.82 17.22
N LEU A 30 1.99 0.20 16.65
CA LEU A 30 3.16 0.81 17.28
C LEU A 30 2.82 1.57 18.57
N LYS A 31 1.60 2.12 18.68
CA LYS A 31 1.14 2.81 19.89
C LYS A 31 1.12 1.90 21.12
N ASN A 32 0.53 0.70 20.98
CA ASN A 32 0.52 -0.27 22.07
C ASN A 32 1.93 -0.72 22.45
N THR A 33 2.84 -0.80 21.48
CA THR A 33 4.24 -1.12 21.72
C THR A 33 4.95 -0.06 22.57
N LEU A 34 4.70 1.24 22.30
CA LEU A 34 5.27 2.34 23.08
C LEU A 34 4.80 2.32 24.55
N ASP A 35 3.51 2.09 24.78
CA ASP A 35 2.95 2.00 26.14
C ASP A 35 3.58 0.82 26.94
N ILE A 36 3.78 -0.32 26.28
CA ILE A 36 4.43 -1.48 26.91
C ILE A 36 5.92 -1.20 27.15
N MET A 37 6.61 -0.50 26.25
CA MET A 37 8.01 -0.10 26.44
C MET A 37 8.18 0.81 27.66
N GLN A 38 7.30 1.78 27.89
CA GLN A 38 7.33 2.62 29.08
C GLN A 38 7.16 1.78 30.37
N THR A 39 6.30 0.77 30.31
CA THR A 39 6.11 -0.17 31.42
C THR A 39 7.37 -1.02 31.66
N LEU A 40 8.00 -1.50 30.59
CA LEU A 40 9.26 -2.25 30.65
C LEU A 40 10.41 -1.40 31.19
N ASP A 41 10.47 -0.11 30.84
CA ASP A 41 11.48 0.81 31.37
C ASP A 41 11.38 0.92 32.89
N ALA A 42 10.17 1.17 33.42
CA ALA A 42 9.93 1.25 34.86
C ALA A 42 10.27 -0.06 35.60
N LEU A 43 9.92 -1.22 35.02
CA LEU A 43 10.21 -2.54 35.59
C LEU A 43 11.70 -2.90 35.60
N LEU A 44 12.48 -2.38 34.65
CA LEU A 44 13.89 -2.70 34.45
C LEU A 44 14.83 -1.59 34.92
N CYS A 45 14.32 -0.60 35.68
CA CYS A 45 15.09 0.51 36.22
C CYS A 45 16.20 0.08 37.21
N GLU A 46 16.01 -1.04 37.91
CA GLU A 46 16.93 -1.46 38.96
C GLU A 46 18.35 -1.78 38.43
N PRO A 47 19.43 -1.44 39.17
CA PRO A 47 20.81 -1.70 38.73
C PRO A 47 21.10 -3.17 38.41
N GLN A 48 20.48 -4.09 39.15
CA GLN A 48 20.61 -5.54 38.94
C GLN A 48 19.98 -6.02 37.63
N MET A 49 19.01 -5.28 37.07
CA MET A 49 18.30 -5.61 35.84
C MET A 49 18.95 -5.01 34.58
N GLN A 50 20.02 -4.24 34.70
CA GLN A 50 20.68 -3.58 33.57
C GLN A 50 21.20 -4.55 32.46
N PRO A 51 21.75 -5.73 32.77
CA PRO A 51 22.11 -6.71 31.73
C PRO A 51 20.89 -7.16 30.92
N LEU A 52 19.77 -7.43 31.59
CA LEU A 52 18.52 -7.86 30.97
C LEU A 52 17.90 -6.74 30.14
N ARG A 53 17.94 -5.50 30.63
CA ARG A 53 17.51 -4.30 29.90
C ARG A 53 18.24 -4.17 28.57
N ARG A 54 19.57 -4.32 28.54
CA ARG A 54 20.37 -4.26 27.30
C ARG A 54 19.97 -5.34 26.29
N THR A 55 19.75 -6.57 26.77
CA THR A 55 19.29 -7.67 25.91
C THR A 55 17.90 -7.38 25.34
N ILE A 56 16.97 -6.89 26.16
CA ILE A 56 15.62 -6.53 25.72
C ILE A 56 15.65 -5.36 24.74
N SER A 57 16.41 -4.29 25.02
CA SER A 57 16.58 -3.16 24.10
C SER A 57 17.13 -3.61 22.74
N THR A 58 18.09 -4.55 22.73
CA THR A 58 18.62 -5.13 21.48
C THR A 58 17.56 -5.94 20.73
N TRP A 59 16.81 -6.80 21.44
CA TRP A 59 15.73 -7.58 20.85
C TRP A 59 14.60 -6.68 20.31
N LEU A 60 14.22 -5.62 21.02
CA LEU A 60 13.22 -4.64 20.59
C LEU A 60 13.63 -3.92 19.31
N LYS A 61 14.90 -3.50 19.20
CA LYS A 61 15.43 -2.93 17.95
C LYS A 61 15.30 -3.92 16.79
N LEU A 62 15.65 -5.19 16.99
CA LEU A 62 15.50 -6.24 15.97
C LEU A 62 14.03 -6.49 15.60
N LEU A 63 13.13 -6.49 16.58
CA LEU A 63 11.70 -6.66 16.36
C LEU A 63 11.11 -5.49 15.55
N LEU A 64 11.45 -4.25 15.89
CA LEU A 64 10.99 -3.06 15.18
C LEU A 64 11.51 -3.03 13.75
N ARG A 65 12.79 -3.36 13.52
CA ARG A 65 13.35 -3.54 12.17
C ARG A 65 12.54 -4.53 11.33
N ARG A 66 12.12 -5.64 11.94
CA ARG A 66 11.30 -6.66 11.26
C ARG A 66 9.89 -6.15 10.93
N LYS A 67 9.26 -5.40 11.84
CA LYS A 67 7.89 -4.89 11.64
C LYS A 67 7.83 -3.68 10.69
N VAL A 68 8.91 -2.92 10.55
CA VAL A 68 8.96 -1.72 9.70
C VAL A 68 10.14 -1.78 8.71
N PRO A 69 10.09 -2.66 7.69
CA PRO A 69 11.20 -2.89 6.76
C PRO A 69 11.51 -1.69 5.84
N GLN A 70 10.60 -0.72 5.71
CA GLN A 70 10.76 0.47 4.87
C GLN A 70 11.12 1.74 5.65
N ALA A 71 11.30 1.63 6.97
CA ALA A 71 11.70 2.74 7.82
C ALA A 71 13.16 3.13 7.62
N ASN A 72 13.50 4.35 7.99
CA ASN A 72 14.88 4.83 8.00
C ASN A 72 15.62 4.19 9.20
N ILE A 73 16.07 2.93 9.03
CA ILE A 73 16.68 2.08 10.08
C ILE A 73 17.81 2.80 10.84
N HIS A 74 18.50 3.73 10.18
CA HIS A 74 19.55 4.56 10.78
C HIS A 74 19.09 5.37 11.99
N GLU A 75 17.82 5.82 12.04
CA GLU A 75 17.30 6.57 13.19
C GLU A 75 17.12 5.66 14.42
N LEU A 76 16.71 4.41 14.21
CA LEU A 76 16.57 3.43 15.28
C LEU A 76 17.94 3.03 15.88
N ASP A 77 18.97 3.06 15.05
CA ASP A 77 20.35 2.72 15.44
C ASP A 77 21.02 3.85 16.22
N ALA A 78 20.59 5.10 15.99
CA ALA A 78 21.05 6.27 16.73
C ALA A 78 20.52 6.33 18.16
N ILE A 79 19.41 5.63 18.45
CA ILE A 79 18.84 5.54 19.79
C ILE A 79 19.65 4.51 20.57
N ASP A 80 20.44 4.91 21.56
CA ASP A 80 21.34 3.99 22.28
C ASP A 80 20.52 3.03 23.14
N ASP A 81 19.60 3.58 23.95
CA ASP A 81 18.67 2.83 24.78
C ASP A 81 17.20 3.16 24.48
N ILE A 82 16.57 2.26 23.72
CA ILE A 82 15.20 2.43 23.23
C ILE A 82 14.13 2.46 24.33
N LEU A 83 14.42 1.90 25.50
CA LEU A 83 13.52 1.96 26.65
C LEU A 83 13.63 3.31 27.37
N LYS A 84 14.84 3.88 27.44
CA LYS A 84 15.11 5.15 28.11
C LYS A 84 14.72 6.37 27.27
N GLU A 85 14.99 6.30 25.98
CA GLU A 85 14.84 7.40 25.03
C GLU A 85 13.51 7.31 24.26
N SER A 86 12.44 7.00 24.99
CA SER A 86 11.10 6.77 24.43
C SER A 86 10.56 7.97 23.63
N SER A 87 10.93 9.20 23.99
CA SER A 87 10.56 10.40 23.24
C SER A 87 11.25 10.50 21.88
N MET A 88 12.53 10.10 21.76
CA MET A 88 13.21 10.06 20.46
C MET A 88 12.64 8.95 19.58
N LEU A 89 12.34 7.80 20.18
CA LEU A 89 11.68 6.71 19.49
C LEU A 89 10.29 7.11 18.96
N GLU A 90 9.48 7.79 19.78
CA GLU A 90 8.16 8.28 19.39
C GLU A 90 8.24 9.23 18.18
N GLN A 91 9.16 10.20 18.21
CA GLN A 91 9.39 11.11 17.08
C GLN A 91 9.89 10.41 15.81
N THR A 92 10.74 9.40 15.95
CA THR A 92 11.22 8.58 14.82
C THR A 92 10.07 7.77 14.22
N ILE A 93 9.21 7.20 15.06
CA ILE A 93 8.02 6.46 14.63
C ILE A 93 7.02 7.38 13.93
N GLU A 94 6.76 8.56 14.47
CA GLU A 94 5.85 9.56 13.87
C GLU A 94 6.33 9.94 12.47
N ARG A 95 7.61 10.27 12.31
CA ARG A 95 8.23 10.55 11.01
C ARG A 95 8.08 9.40 10.02
N TRP A 96 8.28 8.16 10.44
CA TRP A 96 8.07 7.00 9.56
C TRP A 96 6.63 6.89 9.08
N PHE A 97 5.66 7.19 9.95
CA PHE A 97 4.24 7.15 9.60
C PHE A 97 3.87 8.25 8.62
N GLU A 98 4.38 9.47 8.85
CA GLU A 98 4.22 10.60 7.93
C GLU A 98 4.82 10.30 6.55
N ASP A 99 6.05 9.78 6.52
CA ASP A 99 6.74 9.42 5.28
C ASP A 99 5.98 8.33 4.51
N ALA A 100 5.52 7.29 5.20
CA ALA A 100 4.73 6.22 4.58
C ALA A 100 3.41 6.77 4.02
N THR A 101 2.74 7.64 4.77
CA THR A 101 1.49 8.29 4.33
C THR A 101 1.73 9.17 3.11
N MET A 102 2.77 10.01 3.13
CA MET A 102 3.13 10.86 2.00
C MET A 102 3.48 10.05 0.76
N LYS A 103 4.24 8.96 0.91
CA LYS A 103 4.57 8.04 -0.19
C LYS A 103 3.31 7.41 -0.77
N GLY A 104 2.41 6.91 0.07
CA GLY A 104 1.14 6.32 -0.36
C GLY A 104 0.25 7.30 -1.11
N VAL A 105 0.08 8.53 -0.59
CA VAL A 105 -0.68 9.61 -1.26
C VAL A 105 -0.05 9.97 -2.60
N ARG A 106 1.28 10.10 -2.66
CA ARG A 106 1.99 10.43 -3.89
C ARG A 106 1.83 9.35 -4.95
N GLN A 107 1.99 8.09 -4.55
CA GLN A 107 1.83 6.93 -5.43
C GLN A 107 0.40 6.84 -5.95
N GLY A 108 -0.60 6.88 -5.07
CA GLY A 108 -2.01 6.84 -5.49
C GLY A 108 -2.39 8.00 -6.41
N ARG A 109 -1.85 9.21 -6.18
CA ARG A 109 -2.06 10.35 -7.09
C ARG A 109 -1.35 10.17 -8.45
N GLN A 110 -0.22 9.47 -8.48
CA GLN A 110 0.49 9.19 -9.73
C GLN A 110 -0.24 8.12 -10.53
N GLU A 111 -0.61 7.02 -9.91
CA GLU A 111 -1.39 5.92 -10.50
C GLU A 111 -2.72 6.45 -11.05
N GLY A 112 -3.52 7.14 -10.23
CA GLY A 112 -4.81 7.69 -10.68
C GLY A 112 -4.69 8.74 -11.80
N ARG A 113 -3.59 9.50 -11.86
CA ARG A 113 -3.33 10.41 -13.00
C ARG A 113 -2.95 9.65 -14.27
N GLN A 114 -2.22 8.54 -14.14
CA GLN A 114 -1.79 7.74 -15.28
C GLN A 114 -2.98 6.97 -15.86
N GLU A 115 -3.76 6.30 -15.01
CA GLU A 115 -5.01 5.63 -15.39
C GLU A 115 -6.00 6.62 -16.01
N GLY A 116 -6.25 7.76 -15.35
CA GLY A 116 -7.16 8.78 -15.87
C GLY A 116 -6.72 9.39 -17.21
N ARG A 117 -5.40 9.52 -17.45
CA ARG A 117 -4.87 9.94 -18.75
C ARG A 117 -5.11 8.89 -19.82
N GLN A 118 -4.78 7.62 -19.55
CA GLN A 118 -4.97 6.52 -20.50
C GLN A 118 -6.45 6.34 -20.86
N GLU A 119 -7.35 6.34 -19.88
CA GLU A 119 -8.78 6.30 -20.13
C GLU A 119 -9.27 7.51 -20.93
N GLY A 120 -8.75 8.70 -20.61
CA GLY A 120 -9.09 9.94 -21.31
C GLY A 120 -8.66 9.92 -22.77
N GLU A 121 -7.46 9.44 -23.06
CA GLU A 121 -6.91 9.26 -24.40
C GLU A 121 -7.74 8.24 -25.20
N GLN A 122 -8.05 7.08 -24.62
CA GLN A 122 -8.88 6.06 -25.28
C GLN A 122 -10.30 6.57 -25.57
N LYS A 123 -10.98 7.18 -24.59
CA LYS A 123 -12.31 7.78 -24.76
C LYS A 123 -12.31 8.90 -25.80
N GLY A 124 -11.24 9.71 -25.81
CA GLY A 124 -11.03 10.76 -26.81
C GLY A 124 -10.86 10.19 -28.22
N PHE A 125 -10.07 9.12 -28.35
CA PHE A 125 -9.84 8.47 -29.63
C PHE A 125 -11.11 7.80 -30.18
N ALA A 126 -11.86 7.08 -29.35
CA ALA A 126 -13.14 6.51 -29.72
C ALA A 126 -14.14 7.58 -30.20
N ARG A 127 -14.19 8.73 -29.51
CA ARG A 127 -14.98 9.90 -29.95
C ARG A 127 -14.54 10.43 -31.31
N ALA A 128 -13.23 10.53 -31.55
CA ALA A 128 -12.71 11.00 -32.84
C ALA A 128 -13.11 10.05 -33.97
N VAL A 129 -12.97 8.73 -33.78
CA VAL A 129 -13.40 7.73 -34.77
C VAL A 129 -14.92 7.80 -35.00
N THR A 130 -15.71 7.94 -33.92
CA THR A 130 -17.17 8.10 -34.02
C THR A 130 -17.55 9.32 -34.87
N LEU A 131 -16.90 10.46 -34.65
CA LEU A 131 -17.15 11.67 -35.44
C LEU A 131 -16.82 11.46 -36.92
N GLN A 132 -15.71 10.78 -37.23
CA GLN A 132 -15.34 10.48 -38.61
C GLN A 132 -16.35 9.56 -39.30
N LEU A 133 -16.87 8.55 -38.57
CA LEU A 133 -17.93 7.69 -39.07
C LEU A 133 -19.21 8.47 -39.34
N GLN A 134 -19.57 9.39 -38.44
CA GLN A 134 -20.72 10.26 -38.62
C GLN A 134 -20.59 11.15 -39.86
N LEU A 135 -19.40 11.72 -40.08
CA LEU A 135 -19.14 12.60 -41.22
C LEU A 135 -19.16 11.85 -42.56
N ARG A 136 -18.67 10.60 -42.60
CA ARG A 136 -18.58 9.83 -43.85
C ARG A 136 -19.86 9.06 -44.18
N PHE A 137 -20.46 8.41 -43.19
CA PHE A 137 -21.56 7.46 -43.39
C PHE A 137 -22.89 7.94 -42.82
N GLY A 138 -22.93 9.08 -42.12
CA GLY A 138 -24.13 9.56 -41.44
C GLY A 138 -24.31 8.92 -40.06
N PRO A 139 -25.55 8.86 -39.53
CA PRO A 139 -25.80 8.41 -38.15
C PRO A 139 -25.16 7.05 -37.84
N VAL A 140 -24.35 7.01 -36.78
CA VAL A 140 -23.69 5.77 -36.32
C VAL A 140 -24.68 4.96 -35.47
N PRO A 141 -25.01 3.72 -35.85
CA PRO A 141 -25.96 2.88 -35.13
C PRO A 141 -25.43 2.49 -33.74
N GLU A 142 -26.35 2.19 -32.82
CA GLU A 142 -26.05 1.94 -31.40
C GLU A 142 -25.04 0.80 -31.19
N TRP A 143 -25.20 -0.31 -31.93
CA TRP A 143 -24.26 -1.44 -31.88
C TRP A 143 -22.82 -1.05 -32.24
N ALA A 144 -22.63 -0.08 -33.14
CA ALA A 144 -21.30 0.40 -33.53
C ALA A 144 -20.72 1.34 -32.47
N GLN A 145 -21.57 2.12 -31.79
CA GLN A 145 -21.15 2.95 -30.65
C GLN A 145 -20.68 2.08 -29.48
N GLU A 146 -21.40 0.98 -29.19
CA GLU A 146 -20.99 0.01 -28.17
C GLU A 146 -19.62 -0.59 -28.50
N ARG A 147 -19.42 -1.06 -29.74
CA ARG A 147 -18.12 -1.57 -30.19
C ARG A 147 -16.99 -0.54 -30.05
N LEU A 148 -17.23 0.72 -30.39
CA LEU A 148 -16.25 1.80 -30.24
C LEU A 148 -15.91 2.11 -28.78
N SER A 149 -16.91 2.01 -27.88
CA SER A 149 -16.73 2.30 -26.45
C SER A 149 -15.88 1.25 -25.73
N SER A 150 -15.91 -0.01 -26.19
CA SER A 150 -15.15 -1.13 -25.63
C SER A 150 -13.89 -1.47 -26.42
N ALA A 151 -13.59 -0.73 -27.50
CA ALA A 151 -12.49 -1.06 -28.40
C ALA A 151 -11.12 -0.74 -27.81
N SER A 152 -10.14 -1.58 -28.12
CA SER A 152 -8.74 -1.29 -27.83
C SER A 152 -8.21 -0.17 -28.75
N GLU A 153 -7.13 0.48 -28.34
CA GLU A 153 -6.46 1.50 -29.16
C GLU A 153 -6.03 0.95 -30.54
N GLU A 154 -5.62 -0.31 -30.61
CA GLU A 154 -5.26 -0.99 -31.85
C GLU A 154 -6.47 -1.13 -32.79
N GLN A 155 -7.63 -1.52 -32.25
CA GLN A 155 -8.87 -1.61 -33.02
C GLN A 155 -9.32 -0.23 -33.52
N LEU A 156 -9.27 0.80 -32.67
CA LEU A 156 -9.60 2.17 -33.05
C LEU A 156 -8.65 2.69 -34.14
N THR A 157 -7.36 2.38 -34.06
CA THR A 157 -6.35 2.75 -35.08
C THR A 157 -6.62 2.05 -36.40
N HIS A 158 -6.92 0.75 -36.35
CA HIS A 158 -7.26 -0.03 -37.53
C HIS A 158 -8.50 0.54 -38.23
N TRP A 159 -9.57 0.79 -37.48
CA TRP A 159 -10.80 1.39 -38.03
C TRP A 159 -10.58 2.80 -38.55
N LEU A 160 -9.75 3.63 -37.89
CA LEU A 160 -9.41 4.96 -38.38
C LEU A 160 -8.74 4.90 -39.76
N GLY A 161 -7.86 3.93 -40.00
CA GLY A 161 -7.23 3.74 -41.31
C GLY A 161 -8.19 3.18 -42.35
N ALA A 162 -8.91 2.12 -41.99
CA ALA A 162 -9.85 1.44 -42.87
C ALA A 162 -11.09 2.28 -43.20
N ILE A 163 -11.41 3.30 -42.39
CA ILE A 163 -12.53 4.21 -42.66
C ILE A 163 -12.41 4.85 -44.03
N LEU A 164 -11.19 5.07 -44.55
CA LEU A 164 -10.95 5.72 -45.83
C LEU A 164 -11.34 4.85 -47.03
N THR A 165 -11.28 3.53 -46.87
CA THR A 165 -11.53 2.56 -47.95
C THR A 165 -12.85 1.81 -47.81
N ALA A 166 -13.40 1.72 -46.59
CA ALA A 166 -14.63 0.97 -46.32
C ALA A 166 -15.84 1.56 -47.05
N GLN A 167 -16.72 0.69 -47.58
CA GLN A 167 -17.93 1.11 -48.29
C GLN A 167 -19.11 1.37 -47.36
N SER A 168 -19.11 0.79 -46.16
CA SER A 168 -20.12 0.99 -45.13
C SER A 168 -19.57 0.79 -43.72
N ILE A 169 -20.38 1.11 -42.71
CA ILE A 169 -20.07 0.82 -41.30
C ILE A 169 -19.95 -0.71 -41.09
N ASP A 170 -20.81 -1.52 -41.71
CA ASP A 170 -20.76 -2.98 -41.60
C ASP A 170 -19.46 -3.58 -42.17
N ASP A 171 -18.99 -3.03 -43.30
CA ASP A 171 -17.72 -3.41 -43.95
C ASP A 171 -16.52 -3.08 -43.05
N LEU A 172 -16.55 -1.91 -42.39
CA LEU A 172 -15.46 -1.46 -41.52
C LEU A 172 -15.30 -2.31 -40.26
N PHE A 173 -16.41 -2.69 -39.62
CA PHE A 173 -16.39 -3.44 -38.38
C PHE A 173 -16.29 -4.95 -38.59
N GLY A 174 -16.41 -5.43 -39.83
CA GLY A 174 -16.60 -6.83 -40.17
C GLY A 174 -17.99 -7.29 -39.73
N ALA A 175 -18.72 -7.95 -40.63
CA ALA A 175 -20.08 -8.43 -40.38
C ALA A 175 -20.10 -9.50 -39.26
N ASP A 176 -20.21 -9.05 -38.03
CA ASP A 176 -20.69 -9.77 -36.84
C ASP A 176 -21.63 -8.83 -36.06
N GLY A 177 -22.57 -8.21 -36.78
CA GLY A 177 -23.77 -7.64 -36.18
C GLY A 177 -24.76 -8.78 -35.86
N PRO A 178 -25.53 -8.71 -34.77
CA PRO A 178 -26.40 -9.80 -34.35
C PRO A 178 -27.37 -10.15 -35.48
N VAL A 179 -27.44 -11.44 -35.80
CA VAL A 179 -28.42 -12.01 -36.71
C VAL A 179 -29.80 -11.66 -36.16
N HIS A 180 -30.60 -10.97 -36.98
CA HIS A 180 -31.98 -10.59 -36.72
C HIS A 180 -32.85 -11.74 -36.20
#